data_AF-A0A3R9REF2-F1
#
_entry.id   AF-A0A3R9REF2-F1
#
_cell.length_a   1.000
_cell.length_b   1.000
_cell.length_c   1.000
_cell.angle_alpha   90.00
_cell.angle_beta   90.00
_cell.angle_gamma   90.00
#
_symmetry.space_group_name_H-M   'P 1'
#
loop_
_entity.id
_entity.type
_entity.pdbx_description
1 polymer ?
#
loop_
_entity_poly.entity_id
_entity_poly.type
_entity_poly.pdbx_seq_one_letter_code
_entity_poly.pdbx_strand_id
1 'polypeptide(L)'
;MSERIFYTLPRECSKSRYELNLNDKQAWLESDLDFVSNQCAQDYWDNHDGWESTWPLEISIFETETAEAPIATYIVDMEMEPSFSSSVKAESKEH
;
A
#
# COMPACT_ATOMS: atom_id res chain seq x y z
N MET A 1 -23.22 -1.73 -0.39
CA MET A 1 -22.94 -2.36 0.92
C MET A 1 -21.44 -2.29 1.05
N SER A 2 -20.89 -1.74 2.12
CA SER A 2 -19.43 -1.67 2.28
C SER A 2 -18.91 -3.09 2.46
N GLU A 3 -18.07 -3.54 1.54
CA GLU A 3 -17.49 -4.88 1.56
C GLU A 3 -16.00 -4.74 1.89
N ARG A 4 -15.52 -5.58 2.80
CA ARG A 4 -14.14 -5.52 3.28
C ARG A 4 -13.37 -6.70 2.74
N ILE A 5 -12.11 -6.44 2.43
CA ILE A 5 -11.12 -7.46 2.08
C ILE A 5 -10.03 -7.46 3.13
N PHE A 6 -9.26 -8.54 3.14
CA PHE A 6 -8.16 -8.71 4.06
C PHE A 6 -6.89 -8.89 3.25
N TYR A 7 -5.79 -8.28 3.66
CA TYR A 7 -4.50 -8.50 3.00
C TYR A 7 -3.40 -8.77 4.02
N THR A 8 -2.36 -9.47 3.57
CA THR A 8 -1.16 -9.74 4.39
C THR A 8 0.09 -9.43 3.58
N LEU A 9 1.18 -9.12 4.30
CA LEU A 9 2.50 -8.97 3.72
C LEU A 9 3.35 -10.17 4.17
N PRO A 10 3.34 -11.31 3.46
CA PRO A 10 4.03 -12.53 3.89
C PRO A 10 5.53 -12.33 4.17
N ARG A 11 6.19 -11.38 3.47
CA ARG A 11 7.61 -11.07 3.65
C ARG A 11 7.91 -10.21 4.88
N GLU A 12 7.09 -9.19 5.15
CA GLU A 12 7.28 -8.28 6.29
C GLU A 12 6.59 -8.80 7.55
N CYS A 13 5.32 -9.14 7.45
CA CYS A 13 4.48 -9.57 8.55
C CYS A 13 3.49 -10.65 8.10
N SER A 14 3.95 -11.90 8.07
CA SER A 14 3.13 -13.07 7.73
C SER A 14 1.97 -13.35 8.69
N LYS A 15 1.96 -12.72 9.88
CA LYS A 15 0.91 -12.90 10.90
C LYS A 15 -0.07 -11.74 10.99
N SER A 16 0.26 -10.57 10.45
CA SER A 16 -0.60 -9.39 10.52
C SER A 16 -1.50 -9.37 9.29
N ARG A 17 -2.82 -9.37 9.55
CA ARG A 17 -3.85 -9.33 8.53
C ARG A 17 -4.55 -7.99 8.64
N TYR A 18 -4.45 -7.19 7.59
CA TYR A 18 -4.95 -5.83 7.54
C TYR A 18 -6.30 -5.81 6.83
N GLU A 19 -7.25 -5.02 7.32
CA GLU A 19 -8.57 -4.88 6.71
C GLU A 19 -8.61 -3.63 5.82
N LEU A 20 -9.04 -3.79 4.57
CA LEU A 20 -9.29 -2.68 3.67
C LEU A 20 -10.79 -2.62 3.34
N ASN A 21 -11.40 -1.46 3.59
CA ASN A 21 -12.80 -1.23 3.30
C ASN A 21 -12.97 -0.79 1.83
N LEU A 22 -13.71 -1.57 1.05
CA LEU A 22 -14.06 -1.26 -0.32
C LEU A 22 -15.56 -0.92 -0.39
N ASN A 23 -15.92 0.09 -1.17
CA ASN A 23 -17.32 0.49 -1.34
C ASN A 23 -18.13 -0.51 -2.19
N ASP A 24 -17.45 -1.27 -3.04
CA ASP A 24 -17.99 -2.29 -3.91
C ASP A 24 -16.89 -3.35 -4.02
N LYS A 25 -17.12 -4.64 -3.72
CA LYS A 25 -16.04 -5.66 -3.79
C LYS A 25 -16.13 -6.48 -5.06
N GLN A 26 -17.34 -6.77 -5.55
CA GLN A 26 -17.54 -7.51 -6.81
C GLN A 26 -16.96 -6.78 -8.02
N ALA A 27 -17.11 -5.45 -8.11
CA ALA A 27 -16.59 -4.68 -9.23
C ALA A 27 -15.06 -4.77 -9.39
N TRP A 28 -14.32 -4.98 -8.30
CA TRP A 28 -12.85 -4.92 -8.30
C TRP A 28 -12.21 -6.30 -8.40
N LEU A 29 -12.86 -7.34 -7.85
CA LEU A 29 -12.43 -8.74 -7.99
C LEU A 29 -12.40 -9.20 -9.46
N GLU A 30 -13.28 -8.66 -10.30
CA GLU A 30 -13.41 -9.06 -11.71
C GLU A 30 -12.63 -8.17 -12.71
N SER A 31 -12.15 -6.98 -12.33
CA SER A 31 -11.44 -6.10 -13.29
C SER A 31 -10.25 -5.30 -12.75
N ASP A 32 -10.12 -5.08 -11.45
CA ASP A 32 -9.19 -4.06 -10.91
C ASP A 32 -8.43 -4.54 -9.67
N LEU A 33 -8.00 -5.80 -9.67
CA LEU A 33 -7.13 -6.32 -8.61
C LEU A 33 -5.79 -5.55 -8.50
N ASP A 34 -5.30 -4.98 -9.61
CA ASP A 34 -4.15 -4.08 -9.62
C ASP A 34 -4.40 -2.82 -8.76
N PHE A 35 -5.56 -2.18 -8.95
CA PHE A 35 -5.94 -1.03 -8.12
C PHE A 35 -6.05 -1.41 -6.65
N VAL A 36 -6.64 -2.57 -6.35
CA VAL A 36 -6.74 -3.06 -4.97
C VAL A 36 -5.35 -3.25 -4.36
N SER A 37 -4.41 -3.82 -5.11
CA SER A 37 -3.03 -3.99 -4.63
C SER A 37 -2.36 -2.65 -4.32
N ASN A 38 -2.57 -1.64 -5.17
CA ASN A 38 -2.08 -0.28 -4.95
C ASN A 38 -2.74 0.40 -3.74
N GLN A 39 -4.05 0.19 -3.51
CA GLN A 39 -4.74 0.71 -2.32
C GLN A 39 -4.23 0.05 -1.04
N CYS A 40 -4.01 -1.27 -1.04
CA CYS A 40 -3.43 -1.99 0.11
C CYS A 40 -2.01 -1.47 0.42
N ALA A 41 -1.21 -1.23 -0.62
CA ALA A 41 0.12 -0.66 -0.51
C ALA A 41 0.10 0.76 0.08
N GLN A 42 -0.80 1.60 -0.41
CA GLN A 42 -0.99 2.98 0.07
C GLN A 42 -1.49 3.02 1.52
N ASP A 43 -2.44 2.17 1.88
CA ASP A 43 -2.95 2.05 3.26
C ASP A 43 -1.84 1.59 4.20
N TYR A 44 -1.05 0.59 3.80
CA TYR A 44 0.10 0.14 4.58
C TYR A 44 1.16 1.24 4.75
N TRP A 45 1.42 2.03 3.70
CA TRP A 45 2.30 3.19 3.75
C TRP A 45 1.82 4.27 4.73
N ASP A 46 0.52 4.61 4.71
CA ASP A 46 -0.06 5.70 5.50
C ASP A 46 -0.29 5.32 6.97
N ASN A 47 -0.73 4.07 7.24
CA ASN A 47 -1.23 3.65 8.56
C ASN A 47 -0.33 2.65 9.32
N HIS A 48 0.63 1.99 8.68
CA HIS A 48 1.27 0.77 9.23
C HIS A 48 2.80 0.73 9.13
N ASP A 49 3.46 1.88 9.07
CA ASP A 49 4.93 2.01 8.93
C ASP A 49 5.49 1.57 7.57
N GLY A 50 4.67 1.51 6.52
CA GLY A 50 5.16 1.20 5.18
C GLY A 50 6.21 2.19 4.65
N TRP A 51 6.32 3.38 5.27
CA TRP A 51 7.39 4.35 5.01
C TRP A 51 8.80 3.87 5.38
N GLU A 52 8.93 2.99 6.37
CA GLU A 52 10.22 2.38 6.77
C GLU A 52 10.42 0.99 6.17
N SER A 53 9.38 0.40 5.57
CA SER A 53 9.46 -0.94 4.98
C SER A 53 10.34 -0.99 3.73
N THR A 54 10.84 -2.19 3.43
CA THR A 54 11.67 -2.42 2.25
C THR A 54 10.78 -2.73 1.04
N TRP A 55 10.61 -1.74 0.16
CA TRP A 55 9.92 -1.93 -1.12
C TRP A 55 10.84 -2.61 -2.15
N PRO A 56 10.31 -3.48 -3.03
CA PRO A 56 8.90 -3.81 -3.22
C PRO A 56 8.26 -4.70 -2.16
N LEU A 57 6.96 -4.49 -1.94
CA LEU A 57 6.14 -5.24 -1.02
C LEU A 57 5.30 -6.30 -1.74
N GLU A 58 5.31 -7.51 -1.21
CA GLU A 58 4.45 -8.60 -1.67
C GLU A 58 3.16 -8.57 -0.85
N ILE A 59 2.02 -8.33 -1.51
CA ILE A 59 0.71 -8.19 -0.89
C ILE A 59 -0.17 -9.36 -1.35
N SER A 60 -0.63 -10.17 -0.40
CA SER A 60 -1.58 -11.25 -0.64
C SER A 60 -2.97 -10.84 -0.18
N ILE A 61 -3.96 -10.87 -1.09
CA ILE A 61 -5.34 -10.43 -0.87
C ILE A 61 -6.22 -11.64 -0.59
N PHE A 62 -7.15 -11.48 0.34
CA PHE A 62 -8.06 -12.51 0.82
C PHE A 62 -9.49 -11.98 0.89
N GLU A 63 -10.43 -12.86 0.56
CA GLU A 63 -11.86 -12.51 0.54
C GLU A 63 -12.40 -12.24 1.94
N THR A 64 -11.87 -12.96 2.93
CA THR A 64 -12.32 -12.97 4.32
C THR A 64 -11.14 -13.10 5.29
N GLU A 65 -11.34 -12.71 6.54
CA GLU A 65 -10.33 -12.79 7.60
C GLU A 65 -9.87 -14.23 7.88
N THR A 66 -10.75 -15.22 7.66
CA THR A 66 -10.49 -16.63 7.91
C THR A 66 -10.12 -17.40 6.65
N ALA A 67 -10.02 -16.76 5.50
CA ALA A 67 -9.66 -17.43 4.26
C ALA A 67 -8.26 -18.05 4.38
N GLU A 68 -8.14 -19.33 4.02
CA GLU A 68 -6.86 -20.04 4.02
C GLU A 68 -6.03 -19.72 2.76
N ALA A 69 -6.71 -19.52 1.63
CA ALA A 69 -6.06 -19.22 0.35
C ALA A 69 -6.24 -17.74 -0.03
N PRO A 70 -5.17 -17.05 -0.46
CA PRO A 70 -5.30 -15.73 -1.07
C PRO A 70 -6.03 -15.86 -2.40
N ILE A 71 -6.89 -14.87 -2.69
CA ILE A 71 -7.52 -14.71 -4.00
C ILE A 71 -6.43 -14.41 -5.03
N ALA A 72 -5.48 -13.54 -4.67
CA ALA A 72 -4.42 -13.10 -5.53
C ALA A 72 -3.25 -12.54 -4.71
N THR A 73 -2.04 -12.62 -5.27
CA THR A 73 -0.82 -12.06 -4.70
C THR A 73 -0.17 -11.15 -5.73
N TYR A 74 0.15 -9.93 -5.31
CA TYR A 74 0.75 -8.90 -6.13
C TYR A 74 2.05 -8.42 -5.50
N ILE A 75 2.96 -7.95 -6.33
CA ILE A 75 4.19 -7.28 -5.89
C ILE A 75 4.02 -5.82 -6.28
N VAL A 76 3.97 -4.95 -5.29
CA VAL A 76 3.84 -3.50 -5.47
C VAL A 76 5.19 -2.88 -5.18
N ASP A 77 5.75 -2.22 -6.19
CA ASP A 77 6.94 -1.39 -6.06
C ASP A 77 6.54 0.03 -5.66
N MET A 78 7.41 0.69 -4.90
CA MET A 78 7.27 2.12 -4.63
C MET A 78 8.21 2.90 -5.54
N GLU A 79 7.64 3.67 -6.46
CA GLU A 79 8.39 4.61 -7.26
C GLU A 79 8.61 5.92 -6.47
N MET A 80 9.84 6.16 -6.00
CA MET A 80 10.20 7.45 -5.43
C MET A 80 10.53 8.45 -6.54
N GLU A 81 9.67 9.45 -6.73
CA GLU A 81 9.98 10.59 -7.60
C GLU A 81 10.92 11.58 -6.91
N PRO A 82 11.89 12.18 -7.64
CA PRO A 82 12.82 13.15 -7.05
C PRO A 82 12.09 14.44 -6.67
N SER A 83 12.15 14.79 -5.37
CA SER A 83 11.65 16.08 -4.87
C SER A 83 12.78 17.11 -4.81
N PHE A 84 12.52 18.32 -5.31
CA PHE A 84 13.49 19.42 -5.31
C PHE A 84 12.95 20.59 -4.49
N SER A 85 13.72 21.02 -3.49
CA SER A 85 13.43 22.21 -2.70
C SER A 85 14.57 23.21 -2.85
N SER A 86 14.24 24.51 -2.96
CA SER A 86 15.23 25.59 -3.06
C SER A 86 15.21 26.46 -1.81
N SER A 87 16.36 26.98 -1.42
CA SER A 87 16.51 27.96 -0.33
C SER A 87 17.27 29.18 -0.85
N VAL A 88 16.86 30.37 -0.43
CA VAL A 88 17.53 31.62 -0.80
C VAL A 88 18.91 31.68 -0.15
N LYS A 89 19.96 31.85 -0.97
CA LYS A 89 21.31 32.11 -0.48
C LYS A 89 21.34 33.58 -0.04
N ALA A 90 21.24 33.83 1.27
CA ALA A 90 21.47 35.16 1.82
C ALA A 90 22.95 35.53 1.60
N GLU A 91 23.23 36.23 0.50
CA GLU A 91 24.51 36.92 0.34
C GLU A 91 24.46 38.18 1.22
N SER A 92 25.03 38.07 2.41
CA SER A 92 25.34 39.23 3.26
C SER A 92 26.27 40.16 2.48
N LYS A 93 25.72 41.18 1.83
CA LYS A 93 26.49 42.35 1.41
C LYS A 93 26.77 43.16 2.67
N GLU A 94 27.94 42.95 3.25
CA GLU A 94 28.53 43.89 4.20
C GLU A 94 28.75 45.22 3.47
N HIS A 95 28.26 46.32 4.05
CA HIS A 95 28.41 47.70 3.56
C HIS A 95 29.40 48.44 4.45
#